data_AF-A0A2K6SB71-F1
#
_entry.id   AF-A0A2K6SB71-F1
#
_cell.length_a   1.000
_cell.length_b   1.000
_cell.length_c   1.000
_cell.angle_alpha   90.00
_cell.angle_beta   90.00
_cell.angle_gamma   90.00
#
_symmetry.space_group_name_H-M   'P 1'
#
loop_
_entity.id
_entity.type
_entity.pdbx_description
1 polymer ?
#
loop_
_entity_poly.entity_id
_entity_poly.type
_entity_poly.pdbx_seq_one_letter_code
_entity_poly.pdbx_strand_id
1 'polypeptide(L)'
;MLSRLRKTWKLRGHMSHGHGRIRCGNAGGMHHHRISFDKYHPGYFGKVGMRHYHLKRNQSFCPTVNLDKLRVNAAKNKTEAAPIIDVTVSILRVLKK
;
A
#
# COMPACT_ATOMS: atom_id res chain seq x y z
N MET A 1 -23.44 2.86 -7.12
CA MET A 1 -23.66 2.22 -8.45
C MET A 1 -25.01 1.52 -8.44
N LEU A 2 -25.96 1.92 -9.30
CA LEU A 2 -27.33 1.38 -9.31
C LEU A 2 -27.33 -0.11 -9.71
N SER A 3 -28.09 -0.94 -9.00
CA SER A 3 -28.11 -2.39 -9.20
C SER A 3 -28.49 -2.78 -10.62
N ARG A 4 -29.48 -2.11 -11.23
CA ARG A 4 -29.96 -2.35 -12.61
C ARG A 4 -28.87 -2.24 -13.69
N LEU A 5 -27.83 -1.44 -13.48
CA LEU A 5 -26.76 -1.24 -14.46
C LEU A 5 -25.65 -2.30 -14.36
N ARG A 6 -25.71 -3.21 -13.39
CA ARG A 6 -24.70 -4.27 -13.23
C ARG A 6 -24.87 -5.33 -14.31
N LYS A 7 -23.76 -5.75 -14.92
CA LYS A 7 -23.72 -6.81 -15.94
C LYS A 7 -24.32 -8.14 -15.43
N THR A 8 -24.33 -8.36 -14.11
CA THR A 8 -24.88 -9.55 -13.45
C THR A 8 -26.41 -9.64 -13.50
N TRP A 9 -27.13 -8.54 -13.78
CA TRP A 9 -28.60 -8.56 -13.81
C TRP A 9 -29.16 -9.49 -14.89
N LYS A 10 -28.48 -9.60 -16.03
CA LYS A 10 -28.87 -10.45 -17.16
C LYS A 10 -28.40 -11.90 -17.03
N LEU A 11 -27.62 -12.23 -16.00
CA LEU A 11 -26.91 -13.51 -15.87
C LEU A 11 -27.56 -14.48 -14.88
N ARG A 12 -28.68 -14.11 -14.25
CA ARG A 12 -29.45 -15.04 -13.40
C ARG A 12 -30.00 -16.18 -14.27
N GLY A 13 -29.89 -17.42 -13.77
CA GLY A 13 -30.27 -18.62 -14.52
C GLY A 13 -29.16 -19.19 -15.41
N HIS A 14 -28.10 -18.43 -15.70
CA HIS A 14 -26.92 -18.98 -16.38
C HIS A 14 -26.05 -19.73 -15.38
N MET A 15 -25.83 -21.03 -15.66
CA MET A 15 -25.14 -21.99 -14.79
C MET A 15 -23.73 -21.56 -14.35
N SER A 16 -23.05 -20.68 -15.09
CA SER A 16 -21.68 -20.24 -14.79
C SER A 16 -21.48 -18.72 -14.87
N HIS A 17 -22.56 -17.94 -15.07
CA HIS A 17 -22.49 -16.49 -15.29
C HIS A 17 -21.46 -16.05 -16.37
N GLY A 18 -21.18 -16.92 -17.35
CA GLY A 18 -20.24 -16.65 -18.45
C GLY A 18 -18.77 -16.96 -18.15
N HIS A 19 -18.45 -17.59 -17.02
CA HIS A 19 -17.05 -17.81 -16.60
C HIS A 19 -16.64 -19.29 -16.44
N GLY A 20 -17.48 -20.23 -16.90
CA GLY A 20 -17.23 -21.67 -16.72
C GLY A 20 -17.35 -22.11 -15.25
N ARG A 21 -17.21 -23.42 -14.97
CA ARG A 21 -17.42 -24.01 -13.63
C ARG A 21 -16.14 -24.13 -12.79
N ILE A 22 -14.97 -24.06 -13.42
CA ILE A 22 -13.70 -24.35 -12.75
C ILE A 22 -13.22 -23.11 -12.00
N ARG A 23 -13.04 -23.26 -10.69
CA ARG A 23 -12.51 -22.21 -9.80
C ARG A 23 -11.24 -22.74 -9.14
N CYS A 24 -10.09 -22.56 -9.79
CA CYS A 24 -8.80 -22.92 -9.20
C CYS A 24 -7.96 -21.65 -8.98
N GLY A 25 -7.40 -21.55 -7.77
CA GLY A 25 -6.53 -20.46 -7.33
C GLY A 25 -5.08 -20.67 -7.78
N ASN A 26 -4.11 -20.20 -6.97
CA ASN A 26 -2.69 -20.13 -7.35
C ASN A 26 -1.92 -21.46 -7.23
N ALA A 27 -2.58 -22.61 -7.41
CA ALA A 27 -1.90 -23.91 -7.43
C ALA A 27 -0.91 -23.95 -8.61
N GLY A 28 0.20 -24.69 -8.48
CA GLY A 28 1.16 -24.85 -9.59
C GLY A 28 1.95 -23.60 -9.97
N GLY A 29 2.07 -22.61 -9.08
CA GLY A 29 2.82 -21.36 -9.28
C GLY A 29 4.28 -21.52 -9.72
N MET A 30 4.95 -22.63 -9.37
CA MET A 30 6.31 -22.94 -9.84
C MET A 30 6.34 -23.89 -11.06
N HIS A 31 5.20 -24.44 -11.47
CA HIS A 31 5.08 -25.41 -12.54
C HIS A 31 4.41 -24.78 -13.77
N HIS A 32 3.10 -24.96 -13.94
CA HIS A 32 2.36 -24.49 -15.10
C HIS A 32 1.99 -22.99 -15.02
N HIS A 33 1.99 -22.38 -13.83
CA HIS A 33 1.79 -20.94 -13.66
C HIS A 33 3.10 -20.14 -13.53
N ARG A 34 4.26 -20.79 -13.70
CA ARG A 34 5.60 -20.19 -13.49
C ARG A 34 5.80 -18.89 -14.26
N ILE A 35 5.45 -18.88 -15.55
CA ILE A 35 5.61 -17.71 -16.43
C ILE A 35 4.88 -16.47 -15.87
N SER A 36 3.69 -16.65 -15.29
CA SER A 36 2.92 -15.54 -14.73
C SER A 36 3.53 -15.01 -13.44
N PHE A 37 4.09 -15.88 -12.60
CA PHE A 37 4.74 -15.47 -11.35
C PHE A 37 6.09 -14.81 -11.62
N ASP A 38 6.91 -15.37 -12.51
CA ASP A 38 8.21 -14.79 -12.86
C ASP A 38 8.07 -13.40 -13.49
N LYS A 39 7.04 -13.20 -14.34
CA LYS A 39 6.84 -11.94 -15.05
C LYS A 39 6.24 -10.84 -14.17
N TYR A 40 5.21 -11.16 -13.39
CA TYR A 40 4.43 -10.15 -12.68
C TYR A 40 4.67 -10.11 -11.18
N HIS A 41 5.27 -11.15 -10.59
CA HIS A 41 5.47 -11.28 -9.14
C HIS A 41 6.89 -11.79 -8.82
N PRO A 42 7.95 -11.07 -9.25
CA PRO A 42 9.31 -11.46 -8.91
C PRO A 42 9.51 -11.43 -7.39
N GLY A 43 10.12 -12.48 -6.84
CA GLY A 43 10.34 -12.63 -5.38
C GLY A 43 9.14 -13.14 -4.59
N TYR A 44 8.05 -13.56 -5.25
CA TYR A 44 6.89 -14.17 -4.58
C TYR A 44 7.25 -15.48 -3.87
N PHE A 45 8.13 -16.29 -4.48
CA PHE A 45 8.66 -17.50 -3.87
C PHE A 45 10.00 -17.22 -3.21
N GLY A 46 10.20 -17.82 -2.04
CA GLY A 46 11.43 -17.69 -1.25
C GLY A 46 11.18 -17.10 0.14
N LYS A 47 12.19 -17.21 1.01
CA LYS A 47 12.18 -16.62 2.35
C LYS A 47 13.09 -15.39 2.35
N VAL A 48 12.58 -14.25 2.79
CA VAL A 48 13.35 -13.00 2.90
C VAL A 48 13.31 -12.50 4.35
N GLY A 49 14.46 -12.11 4.88
CA GLY A 49 14.61 -11.48 6.19
C GLY A 49 14.32 -12.40 7.39
N MET A 50 14.22 -11.78 8.57
CA MET A 50 13.95 -12.44 9.84
C MET A 50 12.49 -12.20 10.29
N ARG A 51 11.87 -13.20 10.93
CA ARG A 51 10.53 -13.06 11.52
C ARG A 51 10.60 -12.13 12.73
N HIS A 52 9.73 -11.12 12.78
CA HIS A 52 9.62 -10.22 13.93
C HIS A 52 8.41 -10.64 14.79
N TYR A 53 8.67 -11.35 15.89
CA TYR A 53 7.64 -11.83 16.81
C TYR A 53 7.12 -10.70 17.71
N HIS A 54 5.83 -10.75 18.07
CA HIS A 54 5.18 -9.75 18.93
C HIS A 54 5.40 -8.28 18.49
N LEU A 55 5.29 -8.02 17.18
CA LEU A 55 5.52 -6.70 16.59
C LEU A 55 4.60 -5.63 17.22
N LYS A 56 5.19 -4.71 18.00
CA LYS A 56 4.53 -3.50 18.50
C LYS A 56 4.74 -2.35 17.52
N ARG A 57 3.77 -2.10 16.64
CA ARG A 57 3.88 -1.07 15.57
C ARG A 57 4.11 0.36 16.10
N ASN A 58 3.68 0.66 17.32
CA ASN A 58 3.88 1.99 17.93
C ASN A 58 5.35 2.29 18.22
N GLN A 59 6.18 1.27 18.48
CA GLN A 59 7.60 1.46 18.76
C GLN A 59 8.41 1.82 17.51
N SER A 60 7.99 1.31 16.34
CA SER A 60 8.61 1.63 15.05
C SER A 60 7.90 2.78 14.32
N PHE A 61 6.93 3.43 14.95
CA PHE A 61 6.23 4.56 14.35
C PHE A 61 7.16 5.78 14.37
N CYS A 62 7.72 6.12 13.20
CA CYS A 62 8.58 7.28 13.01
C CYS A 62 8.15 8.07 11.77
N PRO A 63 7.09 8.89 11.88
CA PRO A 63 6.66 9.79 10.81
C PRO A 63 7.79 10.76 10.44
N THR A 64 7.99 10.94 9.13
CA THR A 64 9.08 11.75 8.56
C THR A 64 8.55 12.97 7.81
N VAL A 65 9.25 14.10 7.91
CA VAL A 65 8.97 15.33 7.13
C VAL A 65 10.22 15.78 6.39
N ASN A 66 10.05 16.32 5.20
CA ASN A 66 11.14 16.93 4.43
C ASN A 66 11.24 18.44 4.72
N LEU A 67 12.45 18.97 4.68
CA LEU A 67 12.72 20.40 4.89
C LEU A 67 11.94 21.33 3.96
N ASP A 68 11.68 20.94 2.71
CA ASP A 68 10.93 21.77 1.74
C ASP A 68 9.53 22.12 2.25
N LYS A 69 8.87 21.17 2.94
CA LYS A 69 7.53 21.36 3.49
C LYS A 69 7.55 22.28 4.71
N LEU A 70 8.64 22.28 5.48
CA LEU A 70 8.79 23.12 6.66
C LEU A 70 9.01 24.60 6.28
N ARG A 71 9.76 24.85 5.21
CA ARG A 71 10.00 26.22 4.69
C ARG A 71 8.72 26.93 4.27
N VAL A 72 7.79 26.23 3.62
CA VAL A 72 6.50 26.80 3.20
C VAL A 72 5.64 27.22 4.40
N ASN A 73 5.66 26.43 5.48
CA ASN A 73 4.92 26.78 6.69
C ASN A 73 5.58 27.94 7.44
N ALA A 74 6.90 28.00 7.49
CA ALA A 74 7.64 29.11 8.10
C ALA A 74 7.38 30.45 7.40
N ALA A 75 7.31 30.45 6.05
CA ALA A 75 7.11 31.67 5.27
C ALA A 75 5.75 32.36 5.48
N LYS A 76 4.75 31.64 6.02
CA LYS A 76 3.42 32.19 6.34
C LYS A 76 3.42 33.07 7.59
N ASN A 77 4.36 32.83 8.52
CA ASN A 77 4.47 33.57 9.76
C ASN A 77 5.63 34.56 9.64
N LYS A 78 5.35 35.77 9.16
CA LYS A 78 6.34 36.85 9.05
C LYS A 78 6.57 37.50 10.42
N THR A 79 7.41 36.89 11.23
CA THR A 79 7.95 37.48 12.46
C THR A 79 9.35 38.01 12.22
N GLU A 80 9.72 39.13 12.86
CA GLU A 80 11.08 39.69 12.78
C GLU A 80 12.13 38.77 13.42
N ALA A 81 11.69 37.85 14.29
CA ALA A 81 12.51 36.82 14.91
C ALA A 81 12.50 35.48 14.13
N ALA A 82 13.57 34.69 14.31
CA ALA A 82 13.72 33.38 13.67
C ALA A 82 12.56 32.42 14.03
N PRO A 83 11.97 31.71 13.04
CA PRO A 83 10.81 30.87 13.28
C PRO A 83 11.19 29.55 13.98
N ILE A 84 10.54 29.26 15.10
CA ILE A 84 10.59 27.98 15.79
C ILE A 84 9.43 27.13 15.28
N ILE A 85 9.73 25.96 14.71
CA ILE A 85 8.73 25.04 14.15
C ILE A 85 8.69 23.79 15.02
N ASP A 86 7.64 23.64 15.82
CA ASP A 86 7.40 22.39 16.54
C ASP A 86 6.84 21.32 15.59
N VAL A 87 7.56 20.21 15.50
CA VAL A 87 7.21 19.05 14.68
C VAL A 87 6.90 17.82 15.53
N THR A 88 7.06 17.91 16.86
CA THR A 88 7.08 16.77 17.79
C THR A 88 5.70 16.14 18.01
N VAL A 89 4.62 16.87 17.74
CA VAL A 89 3.23 16.38 17.87
C VAL A 89 2.92 15.24 16.89
N SER A 90 3.65 15.14 15.77
CA SER A 90 3.32 14.14 14.72
C SER A 90 4.49 13.68 13.87
N ILE A 91 5.71 14.20 14.04
CA ILE A 91 6.88 13.87 13.21
C ILE A 91 8.06 13.62 14.15
N LEU A 92 8.75 12.49 13.95
CA LEU A 92 9.89 12.07 14.77
C LEU A 92 11.23 12.19 14.03
N ARG A 93 11.22 12.44 12.72
CA ARG A 93 12.46 12.58 11.92
C ARG A 93 12.31 13.60 10.79
N VAL A 94 13.26 14.53 10.67
CA VAL A 94 13.37 15.48 9.55
C VAL A 94 14.42 14.99 8.56
N LEU A 95 14.07 14.94 7.28
CA LEU A 95 14.97 14.54 6.19
C LEU A 95 15.38 15.74 5.35
N LYS A 96 16.67 15.76 4.99
CA LYS A 96 17.24 16.63 3.95
C LYS A 96 17.48 15.74 2.73
N LYS A 97 16.72 15.99 1.66
CA LYS A 97 17.04 15.44 0.33
C LYS A 97 18.08 16.32 -0.34
#